data_AF-A0AAE3MJT0-F1
#
_entry.id   AF-A0AAE3MJT0-F1
#
_cell.length_a   1.000
_cell.length_b   1.000
_cell.length_c   1.000
_cell.angle_alpha   90.00
_cell.angle_beta   90.00
_cell.angle_gamma   90.00
#
_symmetry.space_group_name_H-M   'P 1'
#
loop_
_entity.id
_entity.type
_entity.pdbx_description
1 polymer ?
#
loop_
_entity_poly.entity_id
_entity_poly.type
_entity_poly.pdbx_seq_one_letter_code
_entity_poly.pdbx_strand_id
1 'polypeptide(L)'
;MHYRPTILNIASFLLIVVDNYTYWTSYFKGERYEYGFVALVISVLTGLFGLLIDLVLQKKVKNFWVINGIGLLLVTLFVLVFLV
;
A
#
# COMPACT_ATOMS: atom_id res chain seq x y z
N MET A 1 2.07 -19.27 12.94
CA MET A 1 2.20 -19.38 11.47
C MET A 1 3.44 -18.61 11.06
N HIS A 2 4.33 -19.19 10.26
CA HIS A 2 5.47 -18.45 9.72
C HIS A 2 4.92 -17.42 8.71
N TYR A 3 5.08 -16.14 9.00
CA TYR A 3 4.61 -15.07 8.13
C TYR A 3 5.37 -15.11 6.81
N ARG A 4 4.65 -15.17 5.68
CA ARG A 4 5.25 -15.13 4.34
C ARG A 4 4.84 -13.82 3.69
N PRO A 5 5.78 -12.89 3.41
CA PRO A 5 5.46 -11.64 2.73
C PRO A 5 4.83 -11.94 1.36
N THR A 6 3.72 -11.30 1.05
CA THR A 6 3.01 -11.43 -0.23
C THR A 6 3.22 -10.18 -1.09
N ILE A 7 2.82 -10.24 -2.36
CA ILE A 7 2.85 -9.10 -3.27
C ILE A 7 2.04 -7.91 -2.71
N LEU A 8 0.88 -8.17 -2.09
CA LEU A 8 0.04 -7.12 -1.50
C LEU A 8 0.73 -6.46 -0.32
N ASN A 9 1.43 -7.24 0.51
CA ASN A 9 2.21 -6.71 1.62
C ASN A 9 3.34 -5.79 1.15
N ILE A 10 4.11 -6.25 0.15
CA ILE A 10 5.23 -5.49 -0.41
C ILE A 10 4.73 -4.20 -1.07
N ALA A 11 3.67 -4.27 -1.87
CA ALA A 11 3.08 -3.10 -2.52
C ALA A 11 2.56 -2.08 -1.50
N SER A 12 1.88 -2.55 -0.45
CA SER A 12 1.36 -1.68 0.62
C SER A 12 2.48 -1.00 1.39
N PHE A 13 3.57 -1.72 1.67
CA PHE A 13 4.74 -1.16 2.34
C PHE A 13 5.45 -0.12 1.45
N LEU A 14 5.64 -0.42 0.17
CA LEU A 14 6.24 0.51 -0.79
C LEU A 14 5.41 1.78 -0.92
N LEU A 15 4.08 1.69 -0.97
CA LEU A 15 3.19 2.85 -1.02
C LEU A 15 3.38 3.76 0.18
N ILE A 16 3.41 3.20 1.40
CA ILE A 16 3.65 3.97 2.62
C ILE A 16 5.02 4.67 2.56
N VAL A 17 6.08 3.95 2.18
CA VAL A 17 7.44 4.48 2.17
C VAL A 17 7.63 5.57 1.10
N VAL A 18 7.15 5.32 -0.12
CA VAL A 18 7.31 6.25 -1.26
C VAL A 18 6.52 7.53 -1.05
N ASP A 19 5.26 7.44 -0.57
CA ASP A 19 4.46 8.63 -0.34
C ASP A 19 5.02 9.44 0.83
N ASN A 20 5.40 8.79 1.94
CA ASN A 20 6.03 9.51 3.05
C ASN A 20 7.35 10.18 2.64
N TYR A 21 8.17 9.52 1.81
CA TYR A 21 9.40 10.11 1.27
C TYR A 21 9.12 11.35 0.41
N THR A 22 8.11 11.27 -0.46
CA THR A 22 7.68 12.40 -1.31
C THR A 22 7.23 13.57 -0.45
N TYR A 23 6.36 13.34 0.52
CA TYR A 23 5.85 14.39 1.41
C TYR A 23 6.92 14.97 2.36
N TRP A 24 7.85 14.15 2.85
CA TRP A 24 8.98 14.64 3.64
C TRP A 24 9.91 15.52 2.81
N THR A 25 10.31 15.07 1.62
CA THR A 25 11.22 15.83 0.76
C THR A 25 10.58 17.12 0.23
N SER A 26 9.28 17.14 -0.03
CA SER A 26 8.57 18.39 -0.38
C SER A 26 8.50 19.38 0.78
N TYR A 27 8.36 18.90 2.03
CA TYR A 27 8.39 19.76 3.22
C TYR A 27 9.75 20.46 3.38
N PHE A 28 10.85 19.75 3.12
CA PHE A 28 12.20 20.34 3.12
C PHE A 28 12.42 21.36 2.00
N LYS A 29 11.72 21.24 0.87
CA LYS A 29 11.80 22.17 -0.27
C LYS A 29 10.88 23.40 -0.14
N GLY A 30 10.08 23.49 0.91
CA GLY A 30 9.18 24.62 1.16
C GLY A 30 7.91 24.62 0.29
N GLU A 31 7.64 23.53 -0.43
CA GLU A 31 6.40 23.36 -1.19
C GLU A 31 5.26 23.09 -0.21
N ARG A 32 4.47 24.13 0.12
CA ARG A 32 3.27 23.97 0.95
C ARG A 32 2.17 23.32 0.10
N TYR A 33 2.14 21.98 0.10
CA TYR A 33 0.92 21.27 -0.25
C TYR A 33 -0.09 21.54 0.86
N GLU A 34 -1.07 22.42 0.61
CA GLU A 34 -2.18 22.70 1.55
C GLU A 34 -2.91 21.42 1.98
N TYR A 35 -2.79 20.34 1.20
CA TYR A 35 -3.36 19.02 1.46
C TYR A 35 -2.32 17.92 1.73
N GLY A 36 -1.03 18.24 1.85
CA GLY A 36 0.04 17.23 1.95
C GLY A 36 -0.08 16.34 3.18
N PHE A 37 -0.49 16.90 4.32
CA PHE A 37 -0.75 16.12 5.53
C PHE A 37 -1.95 15.18 5.37
N VAL A 38 -3.03 15.64 4.74
CA VAL A 38 -4.24 14.84 4.50
C VAL A 38 -3.92 13.68 3.54
N ALA A 39 -3.18 13.95 2.47
CA ALA A 39 -2.79 12.93 1.51
C ALA A 39 -1.81 11.91 2.12
N LEU A 40 -0.89 12.34 3.00
CA LEU A 40 -0.04 11.44 3.77
C LEU A 40 -0.86 10.53 4.69
N VAL A 41 -1.84 11.08 5.41
CA VAL A 41 -2.74 10.28 6.27
C VAL A 41 -3.54 9.27 5.45
N ILE A 42 -4.10 9.67 4.31
CA ILE A 42 -4.85 8.78 3.42
C ILE A 42 -3.95 7.67 2.87
N SER A 43 -2.71 7.99 2.46
CA SER A 43 -1.75 7.01 1.97
C SER A 43 -1.40 5.98 3.04
N VAL A 44 -1.09 6.43 4.26
CA VAL A 44 -0.80 5.55 5.40
C VAL A 44 -1.99 4.64 5.71
N LEU A 45 -3.21 5.19 5.75
CA LEU A 45 -4.42 4.40 5.97
C LEU A 45 -4.65 3.37 4.86
N THR A 46 -4.41 3.75 3.59
CA THR A 46 -4.56 2.86 2.43
C THR A 46 -3.56 1.71 2.48
N GLY A 47 -2.29 2.01 2.79
CA GLY A 47 -1.26 0.98 2.98
C GLY A 47 -1.57 0.05 4.16
N LEU A 48 -1.98 0.59 5.30
CA LEU A 48 -2.40 -0.23 6.46
C LEU A 48 -3.59 -1.13 6.13
N PHE A 49 -4.54 -0.64 5.33
CA PHE A 49 -5.67 -1.42 4.87
C PHE A 49 -5.25 -2.59 3.97
N GLY A 50 -4.31 -2.35 3.05
CA GLY A 50 -3.71 -3.42 2.23
C GLY A 50 -3.00 -4.49 3.06
N LEU A 51 -2.27 -4.08 4.10
CA LEU A 51 -1.64 -5.01 5.06
C LEU A 51 -2.68 -5.84 5.83
N LEU A 52 -3.79 -5.23 6.25
CA LEU A 52 -4.90 -5.92 6.92
C LEU A 52 -5.58 -6.94 6.00
N ILE A 53 -5.83 -6.58 4.73
CA ILE A 53 -6.38 -7.51 3.74
C ILE A 53 -5.45 -8.71 3.58
N ASP A 54 -4.15 -8.48 3.48
CA ASP A 54 -3.18 -9.56 3.35
C ASP A 54 -3.19 -10.52 4.55
N LEU A 55 -3.23 -9.98 5.78
CA LEU A 55 -3.36 -10.79 6.99
C LEU A 55 -4.64 -11.64 7.00
N VAL A 56 -5.76 -11.07 6.57
CA VAL A 56 -7.04 -11.78 6.47
C VAL A 56 -6.97 -12.88 5.40
N LEU A 57 -6.36 -12.61 4.26
CA LEU A 57 -6.18 -13.58 3.17
C LEU A 57 -5.26 -14.73 3.61
N GLN A 58 -4.15 -14.43 4.28
CA GLN A 58 -3.26 -15.45 4.85
C GLN A 58 -3.98 -16.34 5.87
N LYS A 59 -4.87 -15.76 6.70
CA LYS A 59 -5.68 -16.51 7.67
C LYS A 59 -6.71 -17.43 7.02
N LYS A 60 -7.37 -16.99 5.94
CA LYS A 60 -8.48 -17.71 5.31
C LYS A 60 -8.07 -18.69 4.20
N VAL A 61 -7.21 -18.25 3.28
CA VAL A 61 -6.96 -18.96 2.02
C VAL A 61 -5.85 -20.01 2.17
N LYS A 62 -4.90 -19.82 3.08
CA LYS A 62 -3.74 -20.70 3.40
C LYS A 62 -2.86 -21.13 2.21
N ASN A 63 -3.24 -20.83 0.96
CA ASN A 63 -2.50 -21.10 -0.26
C ASN A 63 -1.81 -19.81 -0.75
N PHE A 64 -0.48 -19.83 -0.71
CA PHE A 64 0.37 -18.69 -1.06
C PHE A 64 0.16 -18.18 -2.50
N TRP A 65 -0.02 -19.09 -3.46
CA TRP A 65 -0.20 -18.72 -4.87
C TRP A 65 -1.51 -17.98 -5.11
N VAL A 66 -2.59 -18.42 -4.45
CA VAL A 66 -3.91 -17.78 -4.55
C VAL A 66 -3.87 -16.39 -3.93
N ILE A 67 -3.21 -16.22 -2.78
CA ILE A 67 -3.08 -14.93 -2.11
C ILE A 67 -2.29 -13.95 -2.98
N ASN A 68 -1.18 -14.38 -3.58
CA ASN A 68 -0.42 -13.54 -4.52
C ASN A 68 -1.21 -13.21 -5.79
N GLY A 69 -2.02 -14.13 -6.31
CA GLY A 69 -2.90 -13.84 -7.45
C GLY A 69 -3.94 -12.76 -7.14
N ILE A 70 -4.58 -12.85 -5.96
CA ILE A 70 -5.52 -11.82 -5.48
C ILE A 70 -4.79 -10.49 -5.24
N GLY A 71 -3.63 -10.54 -4.60
CA GLY A 71 -2.80 -9.36 -4.34
C GLY A 71 -2.36 -8.66 -5.63
N LEU A 72 -1.94 -9.41 -6.65
CA LEU A 72 -1.59 -8.89 -7.95
C LEU A 72 -2.79 -8.21 -8.62
N LEU A 73 -3.97 -8.84 -8.63
CA LEU A 73 -5.19 -8.26 -9.18
C LEU A 73 -5.57 -6.94 -8.50
N LEU A 74 -5.49 -6.88 -7.18
CA LEU A 74 -5.78 -5.65 -6.42
C LEU A 74 -4.79 -4.53 -6.73
N VAL A 75 -3.50 -4.83 -6.81
CA VAL A 75 -2.46 -3.86 -7.17
C VAL A 75 -2.66 -3.37 -8.60
N THR A 76 -2.94 -4.25 -9.56
CA THR A 76 -3.20 -3.87 -10.95
C THR A 76 -4.43 -2.99 -11.08
N LEU A 77 -5.53 -3.32 -10.39
CA LEU A 77 -6.74 -2.48 -10.34
C LEU A 77 -6.44 -1.09 -9.77
N PHE A 78 -5.69 -1.02 -8.67
CA PHE A 78 -5.29 0.23 -8.07
C PHE A 78 -4.47 1.10 -9.04
N VAL A 79 -3.46 0.50 -9.69
CA VAL A 79 -2.63 1.19 -10.68
C VAL A 79 -3.45 1.68 -11.88
N LEU A 80 -4.40 0.88 -12.38
CA LEU A 80 -5.30 1.28 -13.46
C LEU A 80 -6.18 2.46 -13.08
N VAL A 81 -6.76 2.46 -11.87
CA VAL A 81 -7.58 3.57 -11.38
C VAL A 81 -6.76 4.84 -11.18
N PHE A 82 -5.47 4.72 -10.83
CA PHE A 82 -4.59 5.88 -10.60
C PHE A 82 -3.97 6.45 -11.89
N LEU A 83 -3.86 5.64 -12.95
CA LEU A 83 -3.32 6.05 -14.25
C LEU A 83 -4.36 6.66 -15.20
N VAL A 84 -5.66 6.41 -14.95
CA VAL A 84 -6.79 6.98 -15.71
C VAL A 84 -7.23 8.29 -15.08
#